data_AF-A0A7V9NHW9-F1
#
_entry.id   AF-A0A7V9NHW9-F1
#
_cell.length_a   1.000
_cell.length_b   1.000
_cell.length_c   1.000
_cell.angle_alpha   90.00
_cell.angle_beta   90.00
_cell.angle_gamma   90.00
#
_symmetry.space_group_name_H-M   'P 1'
#
loop_
_entity.id
_entity.type
_entity.pdbx_description
1 polymer ?
#
loop_
_entity_poly.entity_id
_entity_poly.type
_entity_poly.pdbx_seq_one_letter_code
_entity_poly.pdbx_strand_id
1 'polypeptide(L)'
;MLVLALVGAWLAIRRDDTPGDPPVERKRQVIVWAGAGLFVVQLLFNASYNIWWGGWTAGARHMILGLVLLAPIVAMGFARFPRAGVGLLAVSVANYLAISTVLVQVDDRLTNPLFDFVYPLFLSGNIQRANLGTFLLGLEGLWSIVSLVVCATVLGLALMRRVLSIARLQPIDTHTLR
;
A
#
# COMPACT_ATOMS: atom_id res chain seq x y z
N MET A 1 4.24 -7.02 -1.27
CA MET A 1 3.00 -6.70 -2.02
C MET A 1 2.97 -5.29 -2.58
N LEU A 2 3.21 -4.23 -1.79
CA LEU A 2 3.26 -2.84 -2.28
C LEU A 2 4.28 -2.64 -3.44
N VAL A 3 5.44 -3.28 -3.36
CA VAL A 3 6.48 -3.25 -4.40
C VAL A 3 6.01 -3.90 -5.70
N LEU A 4 5.24 -4.98 -5.66
CA LEU A 4 4.71 -5.64 -6.86
C LEU A 4 3.61 -4.82 -7.52
N ALA A 5 2.76 -4.15 -6.73
CA ALA A 5 1.76 -3.22 -7.26
C ALA A 5 2.40 -1.99 -7.90
N LEU A 6 3.46 -1.44 -7.29
CA LEU A 6 4.24 -0.33 -7.85
C LEU A 6 5.02 -0.74 -9.11
N VAL A 7 5.61 -1.95 -9.13
CA VAL A 7 6.29 -2.50 -10.32
C VAL A 7 5.29 -2.81 -11.44
N GLY A 8 4.11 -3.34 -11.12
CA GLY A 8 3.04 -3.59 -12.08
C GLY A 8 2.49 -2.31 -12.70
N ALA A 9 2.19 -1.30 -11.88
CA ALA A 9 1.77 0.02 -12.36
C ALA A 9 2.86 0.68 -13.22
N TRP A 10 4.13 0.56 -12.80
CA TRP A 10 5.26 1.09 -13.55
C TRP A 10 5.49 0.38 -14.89
N LEU A 11 5.46 -0.96 -14.94
CA LEU A 11 5.58 -1.72 -16.19
C LEU A 11 4.45 -1.38 -17.18
N ALA A 12 3.26 -1.13 -16.66
CA ALA A 12 2.09 -0.80 -17.46
C ALA A 12 2.10 0.64 -17.98
N ILE A 13 2.81 1.55 -17.31
CA ILE A 13 3.08 2.93 -17.77
C ILE A 13 4.25 2.98 -18.76
N ARG A 14 5.16 1.99 -18.76
CA ARG A 14 6.45 2.11 -19.44
C ARG A 14 6.59 1.42 -20.79
N ARG A 15 5.71 0.47 -21.12
CA ARG A 15 5.62 -0.04 -22.50
C ARG A 15 4.75 0.92 -23.28
N ASP A 16 5.30 1.98 -23.88
CA ASP A 16 4.53 2.88 -24.76
C ASP A 16 5.14 3.18 -26.13
N ASP A 17 6.35 2.68 -26.44
CA ASP A 17 7.04 3.04 -27.69
C ASP A 17 7.36 1.86 -28.61
N THR A 18 6.60 0.76 -28.56
CA THR A 18 6.70 -0.30 -29.57
C THR A 18 5.79 0.03 -30.77
N PRO A 19 6.30 0.11 -32.01
CA PRO A 19 5.45 0.33 -33.18
C PRO A 19 4.43 -0.81 -33.30
N GLY A 20 3.14 -0.45 -33.22
CA GLY A 20 2.02 -1.40 -33.17
C GLY A 20 1.30 -1.50 -31.81
N ASP A 21 1.80 -0.81 -30.78
CA ASP A 21 1.12 -0.78 -29.48
C ASP A 21 -0.20 0.01 -29.52
N PRO A 22 -1.21 -0.42 -28.74
CA PRO A 22 -2.44 0.35 -28.60
C PRO A 22 -2.16 1.71 -27.96
N PRO A 23 -2.95 2.76 -28.28
CA PRO A 23 -2.77 4.09 -27.70
C PRO A 23 -2.77 4.02 -26.17
N VAL A 24 -1.95 4.87 -25.52
CA VAL A 24 -1.75 4.96 -24.06
C VAL A 24 -3.07 4.90 -23.28
N GLU A 25 -4.10 5.57 -23.79
CA GLU A 25 -5.43 5.59 -23.20
C GLU A 25 -6.10 4.21 -23.15
N ARG A 26 -5.89 3.37 -24.17
CA ARG A 26 -6.39 1.98 -24.21
C ARG A 26 -5.66 1.10 -23.19
N LYS A 27 -4.35 1.25 -23.01
CA LYS A 27 -3.60 0.51 -21.96
C LYS A 27 -4.05 0.91 -20.56
N ARG A 28 -4.23 2.22 -20.34
CA ARG A 28 -4.79 2.77 -19.11
C ARG A 28 -6.17 2.20 -18.81
N GLN A 29 -7.06 2.17 -19.80
CA GLN A 29 -8.38 1.57 -19.67
C GLN A 29 -8.30 0.08 -19.33
N VAL A 30 -7.42 -0.70 -19.98
CA VAL A 30 -7.23 -2.12 -19.67
C VAL A 30 -6.79 -2.32 -18.22
N ILE A 31 -5.83 -1.54 -17.71
CA ILE A 31 -5.37 -1.63 -16.32
C ILE A 31 -6.51 -1.30 -15.35
N VAL A 32 -7.27 -0.24 -15.62
CA VAL A 32 -8.41 0.18 -14.80
C VAL A 32 -9.47 -0.92 -14.77
N TRP A 33 -9.89 -1.41 -15.93
CA TRP A 33 -10.92 -2.44 -16.02
C TRP A 33 -10.47 -3.79 -15.44
N ALA A 34 -9.20 -4.18 -15.65
CA ALA A 34 -8.64 -5.38 -15.04
C ALA A 34 -8.56 -5.25 -13.51
N GLY A 35 -8.07 -4.11 -13.00
CA GLY A 35 -8.00 -3.85 -11.56
C GLY A 35 -9.39 -3.82 -10.90
N ALA A 36 -10.35 -3.14 -11.53
CA ALA A 36 -11.74 -3.10 -11.07
C ALA A 36 -12.40 -4.49 -11.14
N GLY A 37 -12.21 -5.23 -12.22
CA GLY A 37 -12.72 -6.59 -12.38
C GLY A 37 -12.17 -7.55 -11.32
N LEU A 38 -10.85 -7.53 -11.08
CA LEU A 38 -10.21 -8.33 -10.03
C LEU A 38 -10.71 -7.92 -8.63
N PHE A 39 -10.93 -6.63 -8.38
CA PHE A 39 -11.51 -6.17 -7.13
C PHE A 39 -12.95 -6.69 -6.93
N VAL A 40 -13.78 -6.67 -7.98
CA VAL A 40 -15.14 -7.23 -7.95
C VAL A 40 -15.11 -8.75 -7.70
N VAL A 41 -14.23 -9.48 -8.37
CA VAL A 41 -14.03 -10.93 -8.13
C VAL A 41 -13.63 -11.18 -6.68
N GLN A 42 -12.71 -10.40 -6.14
CA GLN A 42 -12.30 -10.50 -4.74
C GLN A 42 -13.45 -10.21 -3.77
N LEU A 43 -14.30 -9.23 -4.07
CA LEU A 43 -15.51 -8.93 -3.29
C LEU A 43 -16.50 -10.10 -3.30
N LEU A 44 -16.78 -10.67 -4.48
CA LEU A 44 -17.66 -11.83 -4.62
C LEU A 44 -17.10 -13.06 -3.89
N PHE A 45 -15.79 -13.27 -3.96
CA PHE A 45 -15.12 -14.34 -3.22
C PHE A 45 -15.18 -14.11 -1.70
N ASN A 46 -15.05 -12.86 -1.25
CA ASN A 46 -15.22 -12.55 0.17
C ASN A 46 -16.69 -12.76 0.62
N ALA A 47 -17.66 -12.41 -0.22
CA ALA A 47 -19.08 -12.59 0.08
C ALA A 47 -19.51 -14.07 0.17
N SER A 48 -18.79 -14.99 -0.49
CA SER A 48 -19.05 -16.43 -0.37
C SER A 48 -18.45 -17.04 0.91
N TYR A 49 -17.65 -16.29 1.67
CA TYR A 49 -17.00 -16.76 2.88
C TYR A 49 -17.88 -16.53 4.12
N ASN A 50 -18.04 -17.55 4.96
CA ASN A 50 -18.90 -17.45 6.17
C ASN A 50 -18.41 -16.36 7.15
N ILE A 51 -17.10 -16.06 7.16
CA ILE A 51 -16.48 -15.02 7.98
C ILE A 51 -16.06 -13.83 7.10
N TRP A 52 -16.96 -13.40 6.21
CA TRP A 52 -16.70 -12.31 5.25
C TRP A 52 -16.35 -10.97 5.93
N TRP A 53 -16.81 -10.79 7.17
CA TRP A 53 -16.53 -9.64 8.03
C TRP A 53 -15.07 -9.57 8.50
N GLY A 54 -14.26 -10.63 8.28
CA GLY A 54 -12.82 -10.58 8.46
C GLY A 54 -12.30 -10.91 9.85
N GLY A 55 -13.14 -11.39 10.76
CA GLY A 55 -12.73 -11.65 12.13
C GLY A 55 -12.60 -10.35 12.94
N TRP A 56 -12.21 -10.49 14.20
CA TRP A 56 -12.07 -9.38 15.14
C TRP A 56 -10.76 -8.63 14.92
N THR A 57 -10.64 -8.01 13.75
CA THR A 57 -9.50 -7.19 13.39
C THR A 57 -9.96 -5.77 13.10
N ALA A 58 -9.08 -4.78 13.26
CA ALA A 58 -9.42 -3.35 13.10
C ALA A 58 -9.91 -2.96 11.68
N GLY A 59 -10.00 -3.91 10.74
CA GLY A 59 -10.67 -3.78 9.46
C GLY A 59 -10.88 -5.15 8.82
N ALA A 60 -11.69 -5.23 7.76
CA ALA A 60 -11.95 -6.50 7.07
C ALA A 60 -10.66 -7.03 6.39
N ARG A 61 -9.91 -7.92 7.06
CA ARG A 61 -8.61 -8.45 6.59
C ARG A 61 -8.65 -9.03 5.17
N HIS A 62 -9.80 -9.55 4.75
CA HIS A 62 -10.01 -10.13 3.42
C HIS A 62 -10.06 -9.07 2.30
N MET A 63 -10.26 -7.80 2.66
CA MET A 63 -10.24 -6.66 1.72
C MET A 63 -8.84 -6.14 1.43
N ILE A 64 -7.81 -6.53 2.20
CA ILE A 64 -6.43 -6.03 2.02
C ILE A 64 -5.93 -6.29 0.59
N LEU A 65 -6.18 -7.49 0.05
CA LEU A 65 -5.79 -7.82 -1.32
C LEU A 65 -6.53 -6.94 -2.35
N GLY A 66 -7.83 -6.71 -2.14
CA GLY A 66 -8.62 -5.81 -2.99
C GLY A 66 -8.08 -4.38 -2.99
N LEU A 67 -7.68 -3.86 -1.83
CA LEU A 67 -7.08 -2.53 -1.71
C LEU A 67 -5.76 -2.40 -2.47
N VAL A 68 -4.92 -3.45 -2.48
CA VAL A 68 -3.67 -3.48 -3.27
C VAL A 68 -3.97 -3.40 -4.76
N LEU A 69 -5.01 -4.10 -5.23
CA LEU A 69 -5.43 -4.08 -6.63
C LEU A 69 -6.03 -2.73 -7.05
N LEU A 70 -6.65 -2.01 -6.11
CA LEU A 70 -7.17 -0.66 -6.34
C LEU A 70 -6.07 0.42 -6.35
N ALA A 71 -4.89 0.15 -5.78
CA ALA A 71 -3.84 1.17 -5.63
C ALA A 71 -3.46 1.90 -6.94
N PRO A 72 -3.33 1.24 -8.11
CA PRO A 72 -3.06 1.95 -9.37
C PRO A 72 -4.21 2.87 -9.81
N ILE A 73 -5.46 2.43 -9.60
CA ILE A 73 -6.66 3.21 -9.93
C ILE A 73 -6.74 4.46 -9.05
N VAL A 74 -6.50 4.28 -7.75
CA VAL A 74 -6.42 5.39 -6.78
C VAL A 74 -5.31 6.35 -7.15
N ALA A 75 -4.11 5.85 -7.50
CA ALA A 75 -2.99 6.69 -7.92
C ALA A 75 -3.32 7.54 -9.16
N MET A 76 -4.02 6.97 -10.15
CA MET A 76 -4.50 7.71 -11.31
C MET A 76 -5.57 8.74 -10.97
N GLY A 77 -6.50 8.43 -10.06
CA GLY A 77 -7.54 9.36 -9.62
C GLY A 77 -6.97 10.57 -8.88
N PHE A 78 -5.97 10.34 -8.02
CA PHE A 78 -5.30 11.40 -7.26
C PHE A 78 -4.20 12.12 -8.03
N ALA A 79 -3.93 11.76 -9.29
CA ALA A 79 -2.96 12.47 -10.12
C ALA A 79 -3.30 13.97 -10.28
N ARG A 80 -4.59 14.32 -10.26
CA ARG A 80 -5.07 15.72 -10.30
C ARG A 80 -4.92 16.45 -8.96
N PHE A 81 -4.84 15.71 -7.84
CA PHE A 81 -4.78 16.26 -6.48
C PHE A 81 -3.67 15.59 -5.66
N PRO A 82 -2.39 15.77 -6.06
CA PRO A 82 -1.28 15.00 -5.49
C PRO A 82 -1.11 15.25 -3.99
N ARG A 83 -1.35 16.48 -3.52
CA ARG A 83 -1.27 16.82 -2.07
C ARG A 83 -2.30 16.08 -1.24
N ALA A 84 -3.54 15.97 -1.75
CA ALA A 84 -4.60 15.21 -1.07
C ALA A 84 -4.26 13.72 -1.05
N GLY A 85 -3.75 13.18 -2.16
CA GLY A 85 -3.28 11.79 -2.23
C GLY A 85 -2.17 11.50 -1.21
N VAL A 86 -1.18 12.39 -1.09
CA VAL A 86 -0.10 12.26 -0.09
C VAL A 86 -0.65 12.36 1.33
N GLY A 87 -1.57 13.29 1.61
CA GLY A 87 -2.20 13.41 2.93
C GLY A 87 -2.96 12.13 3.33
N LEU A 88 -3.78 11.59 2.42
CA LEU A 88 -4.51 10.34 2.67
C LEU A 88 -3.58 9.14 2.83
N LEU A 89 -2.51 9.08 2.05
CA LEU A 89 -1.47 8.05 2.21
C LEU A 89 -0.82 8.14 3.58
N ALA A 90 -0.47 9.35 4.04
CA ALA A 90 0.13 9.55 5.37
C ALA A 90 -0.83 9.10 6.49
N VAL A 91 -2.11 9.45 6.39
CA VAL A 91 -3.15 9.00 7.34
C VAL A 91 -3.29 7.48 7.32
N SER A 92 -3.30 6.86 6.14
CA SER A 92 -3.38 5.40 5.99
C SER A 92 -2.19 4.69 6.62
N VAL A 93 -0.97 5.18 6.36
CA VAL A 93 0.26 4.64 6.95
C VAL A 93 0.28 4.82 8.46
N ALA A 94 -0.15 5.97 8.98
CA ALA A 94 -0.22 6.22 10.42
C ALA A 94 -1.20 5.27 11.12
N ASN A 95 -2.39 5.05 10.53
CA ASN A 95 -3.36 4.08 11.02
C ASN A 95 -2.79 2.66 11.02
N TYR A 96 -2.19 2.24 9.91
CA TYR A 96 -1.60 0.92 9.80
C TYR A 96 -0.49 0.70 10.83
N LEU A 97 0.35 1.71 11.05
CA LEU A 97 1.42 1.67 12.05
C LEU A 97 0.85 1.53 13.47
N ALA A 98 -0.17 2.32 13.82
CA ALA A 98 -0.82 2.24 15.13
C ALA A 98 -1.44 0.85 15.39
N ILE A 99 -2.21 0.34 14.43
CA ILE A 99 -2.86 -0.97 14.53
C ILE A 99 -1.82 -2.10 14.63
N SER A 100 -0.77 -2.06 13.80
CA SER A 100 0.22 -3.14 13.74
C SER A 100 1.17 -3.22 14.94
N THR A 101 1.37 -2.10 15.63
CA THR A 101 2.27 -1.99 16.80
C THR A 101 1.57 -2.37 18.10
N VAL A 102 0.29 -2.04 18.27
CA VAL A 102 -0.49 -2.38 19.46
C VAL A 102 -0.93 -3.84 19.39
N LEU A 103 -2.00 -4.13 18.65
CA LEU A 103 -2.56 -5.46 18.51
C LEU A 103 -3.49 -5.50 17.30
N VAL A 104 -3.36 -6.53 16.48
CA VAL A 104 -4.17 -6.68 15.26
C VAL A 104 -5.55 -7.26 15.57
N GLN A 105 -5.67 -8.04 16.66
CA GLN A 105 -6.91 -8.66 17.11
C GLN A 105 -7.49 -7.86 18.27
N VAL A 106 -8.74 -7.46 18.19
CA VAL A 106 -9.40 -6.61 19.20
C VAL A 106 -10.65 -7.36 19.73
N ASP A 107 -11.07 -7.08 20.95
CA ASP A 107 -12.30 -7.66 21.54
C ASP A 107 -13.55 -7.27 20.72
N ASP A 108 -14.53 -8.17 20.66
CA ASP A 108 -15.76 -8.00 19.89
C ASP A 108 -16.75 -6.98 20.47
N ARG A 109 -16.58 -6.65 21.75
CA ARG A 109 -17.47 -5.73 22.46
C ARG A 109 -17.19 -4.26 22.15
N LEU A 110 -16.06 -3.96 21.51
CA LEU A 110 -15.65 -2.59 21.21
C LEU A 110 -16.36 -2.09 19.95
N THR A 111 -17.12 -1.00 20.09
CA THR A 111 -17.84 -0.39 18.97
C THR A 111 -16.87 0.34 18.04
N ASN A 112 -15.85 1.01 18.59
CA ASN A 112 -14.86 1.73 17.81
C ASN A 112 -13.44 1.33 18.20
N PRO A 113 -12.90 0.22 17.66
CA PRO A 113 -11.61 -0.32 18.09
C PRO A 113 -10.45 0.66 17.88
N LEU A 114 -10.57 1.61 16.95
CA LEU A 114 -9.51 2.60 16.73
C LEU A 114 -9.41 3.59 17.89
N PHE A 115 -10.53 4.20 18.28
CA PHE A 115 -10.54 5.25 19.29
C PHE A 115 -10.62 4.68 20.72
N ASP A 116 -11.28 3.55 20.90
CA ASP A 116 -11.50 2.96 22.22
C ASP A 116 -10.29 2.12 22.67
N PHE A 117 -9.46 1.64 21.74
CA PHE A 117 -8.39 0.69 22.04
C PHE A 117 -7.04 1.03 21.38
N VAL A 118 -6.99 1.11 20.05
CA VAL A 118 -5.71 1.26 19.33
C VAL A 118 -5.01 2.58 19.64
N TYR A 119 -5.69 3.72 19.50
CA TYR A 119 -5.07 5.02 19.73
C TYR A 119 -4.66 5.27 21.18
N PRO A 120 -5.50 4.96 22.20
CA PRO A 120 -5.08 5.11 23.59
C PRO A 120 -3.84 4.27 23.94
N LEU A 121 -3.79 3.01 23.48
CA LEU A 121 -2.64 2.14 23.73
C LEU A 121 -1.39 2.57 22.95
N PHE A 122 -1.57 3.01 21.71
CA PHE A 122 -0.46 3.52 20.90
C PHE A 122 0.15 4.78 21.53
N LEU A 123 -0.69 5.75 21.91
CA LEU A 123 -0.25 7.02 22.48
C LEU A 123 0.32 6.88 23.90
N SER A 124 -0.14 5.89 24.67
CA SER A 124 0.48 5.54 25.97
C SER A 124 1.80 4.80 25.85
N GLY A 125 2.25 4.47 24.62
CA GLY A 125 3.48 3.74 24.38
C GLY A 125 3.41 2.26 24.75
N ASN A 126 2.20 1.71 24.97
CA ASN A 126 2.00 0.29 25.26
C ASN A 126 2.01 -0.53 23.97
N ILE A 127 3.23 -0.72 23.44
CA ILE A 127 3.48 -1.48 22.22
C ILE A 127 3.68 -2.94 22.60
N GLN A 128 2.70 -3.79 22.32
CA GLN A 128 2.71 -5.19 22.79
C GLN A 128 3.66 -6.09 21.98
N ARG A 129 4.13 -5.66 20.81
CA ARG A 129 4.97 -6.49 19.94
C ARG A 129 6.44 -6.09 20.00
N ALA A 130 7.29 -7.09 20.24
CA ALA A 130 8.71 -6.99 19.95
C ALA A 130 8.90 -6.63 18.47
N ASN A 131 9.53 -5.49 18.22
CA ASN A 131 9.91 -5.02 16.91
C ASN A 131 11.43 -4.94 16.79
N LEU A 132 11.91 -4.61 15.60
CA LEU A 132 13.34 -4.54 15.31
C LEU A 132 14.08 -3.57 16.27
N GLY A 133 13.42 -2.48 16.67
CA GLY A 133 13.95 -1.48 17.60
C GLY A 133 14.05 -1.99 19.04
N THR A 134 13.01 -2.65 19.56
CA THR A 134 13.08 -3.26 20.90
C THR A 134 14.11 -4.37 20.94
N PHE A 135 14.20 -5.20 19.89
CA PHE A 135 15.07 -6.37 19.88
C PHE A 135 16.54 -6.04 19.63
N LEU A 136 16.85 -5.17 18.66
CA LEU A 136 18.25 -4.85 18.32
C LEU A 136 18.82 -3.67 19.10
N LEU A 137 17.99 -2.68 19.44
CA LEU A 137 18.43 -1.42 20.02
C LEU A 137 17.99 -1.23 21.47
N GLY A 138 17.18 -2.15 22.03
CA GLY A 138 16.63 -2.03 23.37
C GLY A 138 15.71 -0.81 23.55
N LEU A 139 15.17 -0.26 22.46
CA LEU A 139 14.31 0.92 22.52
C LEU A 139 12.91 0.53 23.02
N GLU A 140 12.43 1.22 24.06
CA GLU A 140 11.10 0.98 24.63
C GLU A 140 10.05 1.99 24.13
N GLY A 141 8.79 1.59 24.18
CA GLY A 141 7.64 2.43 23.82
C GLY A 141 7.73 3.02 22.41
N LEU A 142 7.29 4.27 22.26
CA LEU A 142 7.23 4.96 20.96
C LEU A 142 8.60 5.09 20.26
N TRP A 143 9.71 5.08 21.01
CA TRP A 143 11.04 5.16 20.41
C TRP A 143 11.36 3.95 19.53
N SER A 144 10.80 2.80 19.85
CA SER A 144 10.96 1.59 19.04
C SER A 144 10.45 1.77 17.60
N ILE A 145 9.43 2.62 17.42
CA ILE A 145 8.82 2.92 16.11
C ILE A 145 9.77 3.68 15.19
N VAL A 146 10.65 4.52 15.76
CA VAL A 146 11.62 5.31 14.98
C VAL A 146 12.48 4.40 14.10
N SER A 147 12.90 3.25 14.64
CA SER A 147 13.68 2.26 13.88
C SER A 147 12.91 1.73 12.66
N LEU A 148 11.60 1.48 12.80
CA LEU A 148 10.75 1.01 11.72
C LEU A 148 10.54 2.10 10.66
N VAL A 149 10.30 3.35 11.09
CA VAL A 149 10.13 4.49 10.19
C VAL A 149 11.41 4.76 9.40
N VAL A 150 12.57 4.73 10.05
CA VAL A 150 13.87 4.88 9.39
C VAL A 150 14.09 3.75 8.39
N CYS A 151 13.88 2.50 8.79
CA CYS A 151 14.05 1.34 7.90
C CYS A 151 13.12 1.43 6.67
N ALA A 152 11.83 1.71 6.90
CA ALA A 152 10.85 1.88 5.82
C ALA A 152 11.22 3.02 4.88
N THR A 153 11.69 4.15 5.42
CA THR A 153 12.12 5.32 4.62
C THR A 153 13.34 5.00 3.78
N VAL A 154 14.37 4.37 4.37
CA VAL A 154 15.60 3.99 3.67
C VAL A 154 15.31 2.99 2.55
N LEU A 155 14.54 1.94 2.85
CA LEU A 155 14.13 0.94 1.85
C LEU A 155 13.28 1.56 0.74
N GLY A 156 12.32 2.41 1.11
CA GLY A 156 11.47 3.13 0.17
C GLY A 156 12.28 4.01 -0.78
N LEU A 157 13.23 4.79 -0.26
CA LEU A 157 14.12 5.63 -1.06
C LEU A 157 15.07 4.80 -1.94
N ALA A 158 15.62 3.70 -1.42
CA ALA A 158 16.49 2.80 -2.19
C ALA A 158 15.74 2.17 -3.36
N LEU A 159 14.52 1.68 -3.12
CA LEU A 159 13.65 1.14 -4.16
C LEU A 159 13.27 2.22 -5.17
N MET A 160 12.88 3.41 -4.73
CA MET A 160 12.55 4.52 -5.60
C MET A 160 13.75 4.89 -6.50
N ARG A 161 14.95 4.99 -5.93
CA ARG A 161 16.18 5.24 -6.70
C ARG A 161 16.45 4.15 -7.73
N ARG A 162 16.24 2.88 -7.38
CA ARG A 162 16.38 1.75 -8.32
C ARG A 162 15.37 1.82 -9.46
N VAL A 163 14.10 2.11 -9.15
CA VAL A 163 13.05 2.30 -10.16
C VAL A 163 13.42 3.46 -11.08
N LEU A 164 13.88 4.59 -10.54
CA LEU A 164 14.32 5.76 -11.32
C LEU A 164 15.61 5.52 -12.09
N SER A 165 16.52 4.65 -11.64
CA SER A 165 17.73 4.31 -12.40
C SER A 165 17.39 3.42 -13.60
N ILE A 166 16.53 2.41 -13.40
CA ILE A 166 16.03 1.58 -14.51
C ILE A 166 15.24 2.46 -15.48
N ALA A 167 14.41 3.35 -14.91
CA ALA A 167 13.98 4.68 -15.38
C ALA A 167 14.78 5.32 -16.53
N ARG A 168 16.06 5.56 -16.24
CA ARG A 168 16.96 6.40 -17.05
C ARG A 168 17.81 5.61 -18.04
N LEU A 169 18.01 4.31 -17.81
CA LEU A 169 18.91 3.46 -18.62
C LEU A 169 18.31 2.99 -19.95
N GLN A 170 17.08 3.38 -20.29
CA GLN A 170 16.50 3.11 -21.61
C GLN A 170 16.42 4.42 -22.40
N PRO A 171 17.52 4.84 -23.06
CA PRO A 171 17.41 5.84 -24.09
C PRO A 171 16.51 5.28 -25.21
N ILE A 172 15.53 6.07 -25.62
CA ILE A 172 14.68 5.75 -26.77
C ILE A 172 15.60 5.87 -27.99
N ASP A 173 16.04 4.74 -28.55
CA ASP A 173 16.77 4.71 -29.81
C ASP A 173 15.82 5.17 -30.93
N THR A 174 15.83 6.48 -31.19
CA THR A 174 15.01 7.13 -32.22
C THR A 174 15.52 6.84 -33.65
N HIS A 175 16.63 6.12 -33.80
CA HIS A 175 17.30 5.89 -35.08
C HIS A 175 16.82 4.66 -35.85
N THR A 176 15.97 3.80 -35.28
CA THR A 176 15.41 2.61 -35.96
C THR A 176 14.04 2.83 -36.61
N LEU A 177 13.52 4.06 -36.63
CA LEU A 177 12.21 4.42 -37.21
C LEU A 177 12.32 5.17 -38.56
N ARG A 178 13.27 4.79 -39.43
CA ARG A 178 13.34 5.28 -40.82
C ARG A 178 13.16 4.15 -41.81
#